data_AF-G5AAK5-F1
#
_entry.id   AF-G5AAK5-F1
#
_cell.length_a   1.000
_cell.length_b   1.000
_cell.length_c   1.000
_cell.angle_alpha   90.00
_cell.angle_beta   90.00
_cell.angle_gamma   90.00
#
_symmetry.space_group_name_H-M   'P 1'
#
loop_
_entity.id
_entity.type
_entity.pdbx_description
1 polymer ?
#
loop_
_entity_poly.entity_id
_entity_poly.type
_entity_poly.pdbx_seq_one_letter_code
_entity_poly.pdbx_strand_id
1 'polypeptide(L)'
;MEKLKPSVSKKPPSRKTPFHDAHKLQYGLEVVACDAGGAACSVRCLFCRYFGREEAPKGKRKRTQNMKYYNAPFRPQNYIEHNTSAHSAKWGEYTGLRDAEKAVFFADLTSRSNQLVAHFDTESAVLRFSFPELIVTELIGKVFFNAEDEDDDMTVARALRAFGSVVDGVYTMEIKTPLRFTLSVKHLSVG
;
A
#
# COMPACT_ATOMS: atom_id res chain seq x y z
N MET A 1 18.89 -33.67 57.56
CA MET A 1 19.49 -32.96 56.42
C MET A 1 18.91 -33.54 55.14
N GLU A 2 17.84 -32.95 54.64
CA GLU A 2 17.12 -33.42 53.46
C GLU A 2 17.69 -32.74 52.22
N LYS A 3 18.24 -33.52 51.29
CA LYS A 3 18.85 -33.00 50.06
C LYS A 3 17.76 -32.73 49.03
N LEU A 4 17.43 -31.46 48.84
CA LEU A 4 16.64 -30.97 47.71
C LEU A 4 17.35 -31.29 46.38
N LYS A 5 16.71 -32.11 45.54
CA LYS A 5 17.15 -32.33 44.15
C LYS A 5 16.66 -31.19 43.26
N PRO A 6 17.52 -30.54 42.47
CA PRO A 6 17.05 -29.54 41.51
C PRO A 6 16.35 -30.22 40.33
N SER A 7 15.05 -29.95 40.20
CA SER A 7 14.25 -30.28 39.02
C SER A 7 14.63 -29.33 37.89
N VAL A 8 15.59 -29.73 37.06
CA VAL A 8 15.85 -29.05 35.79
C VAL A 8 14.99 -29.74 34.73
N SER A 9 13.79 -29.20 34.48
CA SER A 9 13.03 -29.53 33.28
C SER A 9 13.84 -29.09 32.05
N LYS A 10 14.52 -30.04 31.41
CA LYS A 10 15.16 -29.82 30.12
C LYS A 10 14.06 -29.64 29.07
N LYS A 11 13.71 -28.38 28.75
CA LYS A 11 12.90 -28.09 27.55
C LYS A 11 13.61 -28.75 26.36
N PRO A 12 12.92 -29.55 25.54
CA PRO A 12 13.53 -30.18 24.38
C PRO A 12 14.13 -29.08 23.47
N PRO A 13 15.29 -29.33 22.83
CA PRO A 13 15.91 -28.35 21.96
C PRO A 13 14.90 -27.92 20.90
N SER A 14 14.66 -26.61 20.81
CA SER A 14 13.79 -26.02 19.80
C SER A 14 14.21 -26.55 18.43
N ARG A 15 13.34 -27.32 17.77
CA ARG A 15 13.59 -27.85 16.42
C ARG A 15 13.86 -26.65 15.50
N LYS A 16 15.12 -26.45 15.11
CA LYS A 16 15.54 -25.43 14.15
C LYS A 16 15.14 -25.91 12.75
N THR A 17 13.90 -25.65 12.33
CA THR A 17 13.48 -25.92 10.95
C THR A 17 14.30 -25.03 10.00
N PRO A 18 15.14 -25.63 9.12
CA PRO A 18 15.91 -24.86 8.14
C PRO A 18 14.99 -24.28 7.06
N PHE A 19 15.50 -23.30 6.32
CA PHE A 19 14.77 -22.76 5.18
C PHE A 19 14.91 -23.72 3.99
N HIS A 20 13.79 -24.03 3.32
CA HIS A 20 13.79 -24.79 2.07
C HIS A 20 13.58 -23.84 0.89
N ASP A 21 14.35 -24.01 -0.19
CA ASP A 21 14.25 -23.16 -1.38
C ASP A 21 12.88 -23.20 -2.04
N ALA A 22 12.15 -24.32 -1.95
CA ALA A 22 10.77 -24.42 -2.41
C ALA A 22 9.84 -23.37 -1.78
N HIS A 23 10.16 -22.90 -0.56
CA HIS A 23 9.39 -21.86 0.11
C HIS A 23 9.44 -20.51 -0.62
N LYS A 24 10.49 -20.24 -1.40
CA LYS A 24 10.61 -19.01 -2.20
C LYS A 24 9.42 -18.87 -3.14
N LEU A 25 9.18 -19.91 -3.95
CA LEU A 25 8.10 -19.93 -4.92
C LEU A 25 6.75 -20.21 -4.25
N GLN A 26 6.67 -21.17 -3.33
CA GLN A 26 5.39 -21.57 -2.73
C GLN A 26 4.72 -20.44 -1.94
N TYR A 27 5.51 -19.64 -1.22
CA TYR A 27 4.99 -18.62 -0.29
C TYR A 27 5.35 -17.18 -0.68
N GLY A 28 6.01 -16.96 -1.82
CA GLY A 28 6.45 -15.64 -2.28
C GLY A 28 7.49 -15.03 -1.33
N LEU A 29 8.60 -15.73 -1.12
CA LEU A 29 9.67 -15.34 -0.21
C LEU A 29 11.01 -15.15 -0.95
N GLU A 30 11.86 -14.32 -0.38
CA GLU A 30 13.21 -14.07 -0.88
C GLU A 30 14.22 -14.09 0.26
N VAL A 31 15.34 -14.77 0.06
CA VAL A 31 16.44 -14.80 1.03
C VAL A 31 17.20 -13.48 0.97
N VAL A 32 17.35 -12.81 2.11
CA VAL A 32 18.03 -11.50 2.20
C VAL A 32 19.37 -11.57 2.93
N ALA A 33 19.60 -12.62 3.72
CA ALA A 33 20.86 -12.86 4.38
C ALA A 33 21.09 -14.35 4.56
N CYS A 34 22.33 -14.78 4.36
CA CYS A 34 22.81 -16.13 4.66
C CYS A 34 23.91 -16.07 5.72
N ASP A 35 24.12 -17.16 6.45
CA ASP A 35 25.30 -17.33 7.30
C ASP A 35 26.55 -17.63 6.46
N ALA A 36 27.70 -17.74 7.14
CA ALA A 36 28.98 -18.11 6.52
C ALA A 36 28.95 -19.48 5.83
N GLY A 37 28.01 -20.36 6.20
CA GLY A 37 27.81 -21.68 5.57
C GLY A 37 26.84 -21.65 4.40
N GLY A 38 26.30 -20.48 4.02
CA GLY A 38 25.34 -20.32 2.93
C GLY A 38 23.89 -20.62 3.31
N ALA A 39 23.59 -20.98 4.56
CA ALA A 39 22.23 -21.22 5.00
C ALA A 39 21.48 -19.90 5.26
N ALA A 40 20.22 -19.82 4.79
CA ALA A 40 19.42 -18.61 4.97
C ALA A 40 19.24 -18.27 6.46
N CYS A 41 19.61 -17.06 6.83
CA CYS A 41 19.42 -16.51 8.18
C CYS A 41 18.21 -15.60 8.27
N SER A 42 17.89 -14.90 7.18
CA SER A 42 16.73 -14.04 7.11
C SER A 42 16.11 -14.08 5.72
N VAL A 43 14.78 -14.17 5.68
CA VAL A 43 13.98 -14.14 4.46
C VAL A 43 12.90 -13.08 4.59
N ARG A 44 12.58 -12.39 3.49
CA ARG A 44 11.53 -11.37 3.45
C ARG A 44 10.33 -11.82 2.64
N CYS A 45 9.18 -11.25 2.98
CA CYS A 45 7.94 -11.40 2.21
C CYS A 45 7.97 -10.51 0.95
N LEU A 46 7.81 -11.12 -0.23
CA LEU A 46 7.76 -10.38 -1.50
C LEU A 46 6.48 -9.56 -1.65
N PHE A 47 5.35 -10.02 -1.12
CA PHE A 47 4.11 -9.25 -1.12
C PHE A 47 4.25 -7.95 -0.34
N CYS A 48 4.88 -8.00 0.84
CA CYS A 48 5.25 -6.81 1.60
C CYS A 48 6.15 -5.85 0.82
N ARG A 49 7.13 -6.38 0.06
CA ARG A 49 8.09 -5.58 -0.72
C ARG A 49 7.45 -4.86 -1.92
N TYR A 50 6.57 -5.53 -2.65
CA TYR A 50 6.03 -5.03 -3.91
C TYR A 50 4.66 -4.38 -3.76
N PHE A 51 3.80 -4.89 -2.87
CA PHE A 51 2.44 -4.38 -2.69
C PHE A 51 2.23 -3.71 -1.34
N GLY A 52 3.08 -3.98 -0.34
CA GLY A 52 2.81 -3.60 1.05
C GLY A 52 1.64 -4.39 1.63
N ARG A 53 1.20 -4.00 2.83
CA ARG A 53 0.11 -4.68 3.52
C ARG A 53 -1.24 -4.12 3.11
N GLU A 54 -2.17 -5.02 2.85
CA GLU A 54 -3.57 -4.71 2.60
C GLU A 54 -4.23 -4.24 3.90
N GLU A 55 -5.15 -3.27 3.76
CA GLU A 55 -5.94 -2.78 4.87
C GLU A 55 -6.89 -3.87 5.37
N ALA A 56 -7.08 -3.91 6.69
CA ALA A 56 -8.02 -4.85 7.27
C ALA A 56 -9.45 -4.33 7.05
N PRO A 57 -10.40 -5.15 6.53
CA PRO A 57 -11.77 -4.71 6.23
C PRO A 57 -12.52 -4.06 7.41
N LYS A 58 -12.09 -4.32 8.65
CA LYS A 58 -12.68 -3.78 9.89
C LYS A 58 -11.64 -3.13 10.81
N GLY A 59 -10.48 -2.77 10.28
CA GLY A 59 -9.40 -2.16 11.05
C GLY A 59 -9.75 -0.73 11.46
N LYS A 60 -9.78 -0.46 12.77
CA LYS A 60 -9.97 0.92 13.29
C LYS A 60 -8.75 1.83 13.05
N ARG A 61 -7.61 1.25 12.67
CA ARG A 61 -6.35 1.96 12.44
C ARG A 61 -5.76 1.51 11.12
N LYS A 62 -5.14 2.47 10.41
CA LYS A 62 -4.34 2.20 9.22
C LYS A 62 -3.23 1.21 9.54
N ARG A 63 -3.01 0.24 8.66
CA ARG A 63 -1.99 -0.78 8.87
C ARG A 63 -0.59 -0.24 8.60
N THR A 64 0.38 -0.64 9.43
CA THR A 64 1.78 -0.35 9.17
C THR A 64 2.24 -1.03 7.89
N GLN A 65 3.02 -0.30 7.08
CA GLN A 65 3.53 -0.78 5.79
C GLN A 65 4.92 -1.41 5.92
N ASN A 66 5.33 -1.75 7.14
CA ASN A 66 6.63 -2.37 7.41
C ASN A 66 6.71 -3.76 6.79
N MET A 67 7.80 -3.99 6.05
CA MET A 67 8.10 -5.28 5.45
C MET A 67 8.28 -6.36 6.52
N LYS A 68 7.70 -7.54 6.26
CA LYS A 68 7.85 -8.69 7.15
C LYS A 68 9.12 -9.47 6.79
N TYR A 69 9.97 -9.65 7.79
CA TYR A 69 11.12 -10.54 7.78
C TYR A 69 10.86 -11.74 8.69
N TYR A 70 11.47 -12.87 8.32
CA TYR A 70 11.45 -14.11 9.09
C TYR A 70 12.87 -14.59 9.29
N ASN A 71 13.14 -15.06 10.49
CA ASN A 71 14.39 -15.71 10.86
C ASN A 71 14.07 -17.13 11.33
N ALA A 72 15.10 -17.96 11.50
CA ALA A 72 14.92 -19.32 12.00
C ALA A 72 14.17 -19.36 13.36
N PRO A 73 13.27 -20.33 13.59
CA PRO A 73 12.90 -21.44 12.70
C PRO A 73 11.94 -21.04 11.57
N PHE A 74 12.20 -21.54 10.37
CA PHE A 74 11.46 -21.22 9.15
C PHE A 74 10.20 -22.08 8.99
N ARG A 75 9.15 -21.73 9.74
CA ARG A 75 7.89 -22.49 9.78
C ARG A 75 6.92 -22.01 8.68
N PRO A 76 6.48 -22.90 7.76
CA PRO A 76 5.51 -22.56 6.72
C PRO A 76 4.21 -21.92 7.22
N GLN A 77 3.72 -22.39 8.38
CA GLN A 77 2.52 -21.86 9.02
C GLN A 77 2.58 -20.33 9.22
N ASN A 78 3.75 -19.81 9.62
CA ASN A 78 3.92 -18.36 9.85
C ASN A 78 3.80 -17.56 8.55
N TYR A 79 4.22 -18.13 7.42
CA TYR A 79 4.13 -17.48 6.11
C TYR A 79 2.68 -17.44 5.65
N ILE A 80 1.96 -18.56 5.80
CA ILE A 80 0.55 -18.69 5.42
C ILE A 80 -0.30 -17.72 6.26
N GLU A 81 -0.16 -17.72 7.59
CA GLU A 81 -0.90 -16.81 8.46
C GLU A 81 -0.64 -15.34 8.13
N HIS A 82 0.62 -14.99 7.87
CA HIS A 82 0.96 -13.64 7.44
C HIS A 82 0.34 -13.30 6.09
N ASN A 83 0.50 -14.13 5.07
CA ASN A 83 0.00 -13.85 3.73
C ASN A 83 -1.53 -13.75 3.73
N THR A 84 -2.23 -14.68 4.38
CA THR A 84 -3.70 -14.64 4.52
C THR A 84 -4.18 -13.39 5.27
N SER A 85 -3.47 -12.96 6.32
CA SER A 85 -3.90 -11.80 7.11
C SER A 85 -3.43 -10.45 6.56
N ALA A 86 -2.30 -10.41 5.84
CA ALA A 86 -1.63 -9.17 5.40
C ALA A 86 -1.77 -8.88 3.92
N HIS A 87 -2.05 -9.90 3.13
CA HIS A 87 -2.08 -9.84 1.68
C HIS A 87 -3.22 -10.72 1.15
N SER A 88 -4.37 -10.75 1.84
CA SER A 88 -5.49 -11.66 1.54
C SER A 88 -5.86 -11.74 0.06
N ALA A 89 -5.96 -10.60 -0.63
CA ALA A 89 -6.34 -10.55 -2.03
C ALA A 89 -5.20 -11.01 -2.94
N LYS A 90 -3.99 -10.45 -2.78
CA LYS A 90 -2.84 -10.82 -3.60
C LYS A 90 -2.35 -12.25 -3.35
N TRP A 91 -2.48 -12.74 -2.13
CA TRP A 91 -2.21 -14.13 -1.78
C TRP A 91 -3.24 -15.07 -2.42
N GLY A 92 -4.52 -14.71 -2.42
CA GLY A 92 -5.57 -15.46 -3.11
C GLY A 92 -5.26 -15.60 -4.61
N GLU A 93 -4.95 -14.49 -5.28
CA GLU A 93 -4.52 -14.47 -6.69
C GLU A 93 -3.31 -15.39 -6.90
N TYR A 94 -2.26 -15.22 -6.09
CA TYR A 94 -1.03 -15.99 -6.22
C TYR A 94 -1.20 -17.49 -6.00
N THR A 95 -2.02 -17.90 -5.02
CA THR A 95 -2.21 -19.33 -4.72
C THR A 95 -2.87 -20.10 -5.87
N GLY A 96 -3.74 -19.43 -6.64
CA GLY A 96 -4.41 -19.99 -7.81
C GLY A 96 -3.51 -20.13 -9.05
N LEU A 97 -2.33 -19.52 -9.06
CA LEU A 97 -1.40 -19.56 -10.19
C LEU A 97 -0.60 -20.87 -10.25
N ARG A 98 -0.21 -21.24 -11.47
CA ARG A 98 0.75 -22.32 -11.72
C ARG A 98 2.17 -21.85 -11.39
N ASP A 99 3.09 -22.81 -11.20
CA ASP A 99 4.47 -22.51 -10.80
C ASP A 99 5.21 -21.61 -11.81
N ALA A 100 4.96 -21.79 -13.11
CA ALA A 100 5.52 -20.92 -14.15
C ALA A 100 5.03 -19.46 -14.04
N GLU A 101 3.75 -19.27 -13.70
CA GLU A 101 3.15 -17.93 -13.52
C GLU A 101 3.64 -17.30 -12.21
N LYS A 102 3.77 -18.09 -11.14
CA LYS A 102 4.35 -17.65 -9.86
C LYS A 102 5.78 -17.16 -10.01
N ALA A 103 6.57 -17.79 -10.89
CA ALA A 103 7.98 -17.42 -11.12
C ALA A 103 8.13 -16.01 -11.70
N VAL A 104 7.15 -15.56 -12.49
CA VAL A 104 7.16 -14.23 -13.14
C VAL A 104 6.28 -13.20 -12.43
N PHE A 105 5.46 -13.62 -11.46
CA PHE A 105 4.48 -12.76 -10.78
C PHE A 105 5.06 -11.47 -10.19
N PHE A 106 6.34 -11.49 -9.77
CA PHE A 106 7.02 -10.34 -9.18
C PHE A 106 8.09 -9.71 -10.08
N ALA A 107 8.34 -10.24 -11.29
CA ALA A 107 9.53 -9.92 -12.09
C ALA A 107 9.56 -8.45 -12.57
N ASP A 108 8.42 -7.93 -13.04
CA ASP A 108 8.31 -6.58 -13.61
C ASP A 108 7.76 -5.55 -12.61
N LEU A 109 7.73 -5.90 -11.32
CA LEU A 109 7.17 -5.02 -10.30
C LEU A 109 8.22 -4.10 -9.70
N THR A 110 7.91 -2.81 -9.67
CA THR A 110 8.69 -1.85 -8.87
C THR A 110 8.34 -2.01 -7.40
N SER A 111 9.33 -2.09 -6.51
CA SER A 111 9.08 -2.17 -5.06
C SER A 111 8.23 -0.99 -4.58
N ARG A 112 7.27 -1.25 -3.69
CA ARG A 112 6.33 -0.23 -3.19
C ARG A 112 7.04 1.01 -2.66
N SER A 113 8.14 0.86 -1.92
CA SER A 113 8.91 2.00 -1.40
C SER A 113 9.41 2.96 -2.48
N ASN A 114 9.55 2.46 -3.71
CA ASN A 114 10.03 3.23 -4.87
C ASN A 114 8.86 3.70 -5.75
N GLN A 115 7.61 3.39 -5.38
CA GLN A 115 6.43 3.91 -6.05
C GLN A 115 5.96 5.18 -5.34
N LEU A 116 5.63 6.22 -6.11
CA LEU A 116 5.12 7.48 -5.57
C LEU A 116 3.91 7.28 -4.66
N VAL A 117 3.05 6.29 -4.97
CA VAL A 117 1.87 5.94 -4.16
C VAL A 117 2.19 5.59 -2.71
N ALA A 118 3.39 5.09 -2.40
CA ALA A 118 3.78 4.77 -1.04
C ALA A 118 4.09 6.01 -0.18
N HIS A 119 4.44 7.12 -0.82
CA HIS A 119 4.73 8.40 -0.19
C HIS A 119 3.55 9.37 -0.25
N PHE A 120 2.54 9.06 -1.05
CA PHE A 120 1.29 9.79 -1.05
C PHE A 120 0.38 9.34 0.10
N ASP A 121 -0.17 10.30 0.83
CA ASP A 121 -1.20 10.02 1.82
C ASP A 121 -2.40 9.32 1.18
N THR A 122 -2.74 8.16 1.74
CA THR A 122 -4.01 7.49 1.49
C THR A 122 -5.02 8.20 2.38
N GLU A 123 -5.72 9.19 1.80
CA GLU A 123 -6.70 10.08 2.43
C GLU A 123 -6.16 10.83 3.67
N SER A 124 -5.63 12.02 3.42
CA SER A 124 -5.37 13.02 4.48
C SER A 124 -6.61 13.91 4.68
N ALA A 125 -6.57 14.80 5.67
CA ALA A 125 -7.62 15.77 5.96
C ALA A 125 -8.11 16.45 4.68
N VAL A 126 -9.34 16.16 4.25
CA VAL A 126 -9.94 16.70 3.03
C VAL A 126 -9.88 18.23 3.09
N LEU A 127 -9.26 18.87 2.09
CA LEU A 127 -9.37 20.32 1.95
C LEU A 127 -10.76 20.61 1.39
N ARG A 128 -11.53 21.40 2.12
CA ARG A 128 -12.86 21.85 1.71
C ARG A 128 -12.80 23.33 1.42
N PHE A 129 -13.32 23.71 0.26
CA PHE A 129 -13.46 25.10 -0.14
C PHE A 129 -14.91 25.38 -0.47
N SER A 130 -15.37 26.56 -0.08
CA SER A 130 -16.71 27.06 -0.36
C SER A 130 -16.60 28.30 -1.23
N PHE A 131 -17.29 28.28 -2.36
CA PHE A 131 -17.28 29.37 -3.33
C PHE A 131 -18.70 29.87 -3.56
N PRO A 132 -18.95 31.19 -3.50
CA PRO A 132 -20.20 31.77 -3.97
C PRO A 132 -20.46 31.38 -5.43
N GLU A 133 -21.71 31.09 -5.77
CA GLU A 133 -22.15 30.71 -7.12
C GLU A 133 -21.62 31.66 -8.18
N LEU A 134 -21.73 32.97 -7.92
CA LEU A 134 -21.31 34.03 -8.83
C LEU A 134 -19.81 33.98 -9.19
N ILE A 135 -18.94 33.52 -8.29
CA ILE A 135 -17.51 33.35 -8.59
C ILE A 135 -17.30 32.16 -9.55
N VAL A 136 -18.04 31.07 -9.35
CA VAL A 136 -17.88 29.87 -10.17
C VAL A 136 -18.50 30.04 -11.55
N THR A 137 -19.70 30.60 -11.63
CA THR A 137 -20.44 30.73 -12.88
C THR A 137 -19.95 31.90 -13.73
N GLU A 138 -19.77 33.09 -13.14
CA GLU A 138 -19.40 34.28 -13.91
C GLU A 138 -17.89 34.38 -14.10
N LEU A 139 -17.11 34.36 -13.02
CA LEU A 139 -15.66 34.55 -13.12
C LEU A 139 -14.96 33.32 -13.74
N ILE A 140 -15.15 32.13 -13.17
CA ILE A 140 -14.47 30.95 -13.69
C ILE A 140 -15.14 30.46 -14.98
N GLY A 141 -16.46 30.33 -14.97
CA GLY A 141 -17.22 29.76 -16.08
C GLY A 141 -17.30 30.62 -17.33
N LYS A 142 -17.27 31.96 -17.23
CA LYS A 142 -17.39 32.84 -18.40
C LYS A 142 -16.15 33.67 -18.72
N VAL A 143 -15.22 33.87 -17.78
CA VAL A 143 -14.01 34.69 -18.02
C VAL A 143 -12.76 33.82 -18.19
N PHE A 144 -12.66 32.72 -17.45
CA PHE A 144 -11.52 31.81 -17.58
C PHE A 144 -11.75 30.75 -18.66
N PHE A 145 -12.94 30.17 -18.70
CA PHE A 145 -13.36 29.22 -19.73
C PHE A 145 -14.34 29.93 -20.69
N ASN A 146 -13.82 30.70 -21.64
CA ASN A 146 -14.68 31.36 -22.62
C ASN A 146 -15.21 30.32 -23.62
N ALA A 147 -16.52 30.14 -23.67
CA ALA A 147 -17.18 29.25 -24.64
C ALA A 147 -16.98 29.68 -26.12
N GLU A 148 -16.47 30.90 -26.35
CA GLU A 148 -16.07 31.38 -27.68
C GLU A 148 -14.64 30.95 -28.06
N ASP A 149 -13.77 30.69 -27.07
CA ASP A 149 -12.38 30.25 -27.27
C ASP A 149 -12.23 28.71 -27.19
N GLU A 150 -13.14 28.02 -26.50
CA GLU A 150 -13.20 26.56 -26.44
C GLU A 150 -14.26 26.05 -27.43
N ASP A 151 -13.87 25.25 -28.43
CA ASP A 151 -14.74 24.69 -29.48
C ASP A 151 -15.89 23.77 -28.99
N ASP A 152 -16.10 23.63 -27.68
CA ASP A 152 -17.05 22.68 -27.12
C ASP A 152 -17.60 23.10 -25.75
N ASP A 153 -18.87 23.49 -25.68
CA ASP A 153 -19.59 23.82 -24.42
C ASP A 153 -19.51 22.67 -23.37
N MET A 154 -19.22 21.44 -23.82
CA MET A 154 -18.97 20.30 -22.94
C MET A 154 -17.66 20.36 -22.16
N THR A 155 -16.63 21.11 -22.60
CA THR A 155 -15.38 21.27 -21.84
C THR A 155 -15.59 22.15 -20.62
N VAL A 156 -16.33 23.26 -20.76
CA VAL A 156 -16.69 24.16 -19.66
C VAL A 156 -17.54 23.42 -18.62
N ALA A 157 -18.60 22.73 -19.06
CA ALA A 157 -19.46 21.95 -18.17
C ALA A 157 -18.67 20.83 -17.45
N ARG A 158 -17.69 20.23 -18.12
CA ARG A 158 -16.82 19.20 -17.54
C ARG A 158 -15.83 19.78 -16.52
N ALA A 159 -15.29 20.98 -16.76
CA ALA A 159 -14.43 21.68 -15.82
C ALA A 159 -15.18 22.07 -14.54
N LEU A 160 -16.38 22.64 -14.68
CA LEU A 160 -17.18 23.11 -13.54
C LEU A 160 -17.69 21.97 -12.63
N ARG A 161 -17.77 20.72 -13.12
CA ARG A 161 -18.09 19.55 -12.28
C ARG A 161 -17.14 19.37 -11.09
N ALA A 162 -15.92 19.91 -11.16
CA ALA A 162 -14.98 19.85 -10.05
C ALA A 162 -15.49 20.57 -8.78
N PHE A 163 -16.36 21.57 -8.92
CA PHE A 163 -16.93 22.36 -7.83
C PHE A 163 -18.16 21.71 -7.17
N GLY A 164 -18.63 20.57 -7.69
CA GLY A 164 -19.77 19.83 -7.15
C GLY A 164 -21.11 20.53 -7.41
N SER A 165 -22.12 20.18 -6.61
CA SER A 165 -23.45 20.78 -6.68
C SER A 165 -23.53 22.07 -5.86
N VAL A 166 -24.35 23.02 -6.33
CA VAL A 166 -24.69 24.23 -5.59
C VAL A 166 -25.78 23.93 -4.56
N VAL A 167 -25.58 24.40 -3.33
CA VAL A 167 -26.60 24.39 -2.26
C VAL A 167 -26.62 25.79 -1.65
N ASP A 168 -27.79 26.41 -1.59
CA ASP A 168 -27.99 27.77 -1.06
C ASP A 168 -27.04 28.84 -1.69
N GLY A 169 -26.80 28.75 -2.99
CA GLY A 169 -25.94 29.68 -3.73
C GLY A 169 -24.43 29.49 -3.48
N VAL A 170 -24.03 28.35 -2.91
CA VAL A 170 -22.63 28.03 -2.61
C VAL A 170 -22.23 26.69 -3.23
N TYR A 171 -21.11 26.68 -3.96
CA TYR A 171 -20.43 25.47 -4.41
C TYR A 171 -19.48 24.95 -3.35
N THR A 172 -19.39 23.63 -3.20
CA THR A 172 -18.46 22.96 -2.28
C THR A 172 -17.50 22.06 -3.04
N MET A 173 -16.22 22.42 -3.03
CA MET A 173 -15.15 21.63 -3.61
C MET A 173 -14.41 20.84 -2.53
N GLU A 174 -14.18 19.55 -2.77
CA GLU A 174 -13.42 18.68 -1.87
C GLU A 174 -12.16 18.12 -2.54
N ILE A 175 -11.00 18.40 -1.95
CA ILE A 175 -9.73 17.79 -2.37
C ILE A 175 -9.36 16.71 -1.36
N LYS A 176 -9.62 15.46 -1.75
CA LYS A 176 -9.38 14.26 -0.92
C LYS A 176 -7.91 13.87 -0.81
N THR A 177 -7.04 14.48 -1.62
CA THR A 177 -5.58 14.23 -1.60
C THR A 177 -4.76 15.52 -1.49
N PRO A 178 -4.80 16.22 -0.33
CA PRO A 178 -4.18 17.52 -0.12
C PRO A 178 -2.69 17.60 -0.47
N LEU A 179 -1.92 16.56 -0.14
CA LEU A 179 -0.48 16.51 -0.42
C LEU A 179 -0.22 16.49 -1.94
N ARG A 180 -1.00 15.71 -2.70
CA ARG A 180 -0.90 15.65 -4.16
C ARG A 180 -1.22 17.01 -4.76
N PHE A 181 -2.32 17.61 -4.34
CA PHE A 181 -2.73 18.94 -4.78
C PHE A 181 -1.65 19.99 -4.50
N THR A 182 -1.11 20.01 -3.27
CA THR A 182 -0.05 20.97 -2.89
C THR A 182 1.21 20.80 -3.74
N LEU A 183 1.61 19.57 -4.04
CA LEU A 183 2.77 19.31 -4.90
C LEU A 183 2.51 19.74 -6.35
N SER A 184 1.32 19.47 -6.88
CA SER A 184 0.93 19.94 -8.23
C SER A 184 0.94 21.47 -8.31
N VAL A 185 0.33 22.17 -7.33
CA VAL A 185 0.35 23.64 -7.27
C VAL A 185 1.77 24.15 -7.20
N LYS A 186 2.61 23.60 -6.31
CA LYS A 186 4.02 23.99 -6.19
C LYS A 186 4.79 23.81 -7.49
N HIS A 187 4.54 22.73 -8.23
CA HIS A 187 5.20 22.50 -9.51
C HIS A 187 4.78 23.53 -10.56
N LEU A 188 3.47 23.81 -10.66
CA LEU A 188 2.92 24.79 -11.59
C LEU A 188 3.32 26.24 -11.24
N SER A 189 3.54 26.54 -9.96
CA SER A 189 3.92 27.88 -9.49
C SER A 189 5.40 28.22 -9.67
N VAL A 190 6.24 27.28 -10.12
CA VAL A 190 7.69 27.50 -10.38
C VAL A 190 7.95 27.90 -11.85
N GLY A 191 6.88 28.25 -12.58
CA GLY A 191 6.97 28.86 -13.91
C GLY A 191 7.43 30.31 -13.88
#